data_AF-A0A3D1S2K8-F1
#
_entry.id   AF-A0A3D1S2K8-F1
#
_cell.length_a   1.000
_cell.length_b   1.000
_cell.length_c   1.000
_cell.angle_alpha   90.00
_cell.angle_beta   90.00
_cell.angle_gamma   90.00
#
_symmetry.space_group_name_H-M   'P 1'
#
loop_
_entity.id
_entity.type
_entity.pdbx_description
1 polymer ?
#
loop_
_entity_poly.entity_id
_entity_poly.type
_entity_poly.pdbx_seq_one_letter_code
_entity_poly.pdbx_strand_id
1 'polypeptide(L)'
;MLDLETWQFGAFGLIFVWSGFVRSGLGFGGAALALPMLLLLVDNPLTVMPILAVQLLVFSAVSVVTRLDQVDWPYLLRSLPLLLPFTIAGVLGLLNLPGSILSIMVYAISATYAISYLSGFEFKSKSQLADRCLLALGGYASGTSLIGAPLIAAVYLRHL
;
A
#
# COMPACT_ATOMS: atom_id res chain seq x y z
N MET A 1 -10.67 -13.19 -19.69
CA MET A 1 -10.57 -14.07 -18.51
C MET A 1 -9.11 -14.04 -18.08
N LEU A 2 -8.80 -14.12 -16.78
CA LEU A 2 -7.42 -14.12 -16.30
C LEU A 2 -6.75 -15.41 -16.76
N ASP A 3 -6.01 -15.38 -17.87
CA ASP A 3 -5.21 -16.51 -18.37
C ASP A 3 -3.97 -16.69 -17.49
N LEU A 4 -4.20 -16.97 -16.21
CA LEU A 4 -3.17 -17.23 -15.23
C LEU A 4 -2.85 -18.72 -15.23
N GLU A 5 -1.57 -19.03 -15.35
CA GLU A 5 -1.05 -20.39 -15.27
C GLU A 5 -1.27 -20.97 -13.85
N THR A 6 -1.48 -22.28 -13.74
CA THR A 6 -1.78 -22.94 -12.45
C THR A 6 -0.69 -22.69 -11.39
N TRP A 7 0.58 -22.59 -11.82
CA TRP A 7 1.69 -22.30 -10.91
C TRP A 7 1.67 -20.87 -10.37
N GLN A 8 1.12 -19.90 -11.13
CA GLN A 8 1.02 -18.51 -10.68
C GLN A 8 0.06 -18.38 -9.50
N PHE A 9 -1.02 -19.17 -9.47
CA PHE A 9 -1.91 -19.23 -8.31
C PHE A 9 -1.21 -19.73 -7.05
N GLY A 10 -0.34 -20.73 -7.17
CA GLY A 10 0.47 -21.22 -6.05
C GLY A 10 1.43 -20.15 -5.52
N ALA A 11 2.12 -19.45 -6.43
CA ALA A 11 3.00 -18.34 -6.07
C ALA A 11 2.23 -17.16 -5.44
N PHE A 12 1.03 -16.83 -5.93
CA PHE A 12 0.15 -15.85 -5.31
C PHE A 12 -0.25 -16.23 -3.89
N GLY A 13 -0.63 -17.49 -3.66
CA GLY A 13 -0.92 -17.99 -2.31
C GLY A 13 0.29 -17.88 -1.36
N LEU A 14 1.48 -18.17 -1.87
CA LEU A 14 2.72 -18.05 -1.08
C LEU A 14 3.03 -16.59 -0.74
N ILE A 15 2.91 -15.67 -1.70
CA ILE A 15 3.09 -14.23 -1.48
C ILE A 15 2.03 -13.68 -0.52
N PHE A 16 0.80 -14.18 -0.57
CA PHE A 16 -0.28 -13.83 0.35
C PHE A 16 0.09 -14.20 1.80
N VAL A 17 0.53 -15.45 2.02
CA VAL A 17 0.96 -15.92 3.34
C VAL A 17 2.17 -15.12 3.83
N TRP A 18 3.15 -14.89 2.96
CA TRP A 18 4.33 -14.09 3.27
C TRP A 18 3.96 -12.65 3.66
N SER A 19 3.04 -12.02 2.93
CA SER A 19 2.56 -10.67 3.25
C SER A 19 1.89 -10.60 4.63
N GLY A 20 1.14 -11.64 5.00
CA GLY A 20 0.57 -11.78 6.34
C GLY A 20 1.65 -11.82 7.41
N PHE A 21 2.69 -12.64 7.21
CA PHE A 21 3.84 -12.71 8.09
C PHE A 21 4.55 -11.36 8.23
N VAL A 22 4.81 -10.66 7.12
CA VAL A 22 5.43 -9.34 7.12
C VAL A 22 4.59 -8.31 7.89
N ARG A 23 3.27 -8.33 7.72
CA ARG A 23 2.37 -7.44 8.46
C ARG A 23 2.40 -7.73 9.97
N SER A 24 2.46 -9.00 10.37
CA SER A 24 2.57 -9.38 11.78
C SER A 24 3.94 -9.07 12.38
N GLY A 25 5.02 -9.13 11.59
CA GLY A 25 6.38 -8.85 12.04
C GLY A 25 6.75 -7.36 12.08
N LEU A 26 6.52 -6.63 10.98
CA LEU A 26 6.86 -5.20 10.86
C LEU A 26 5.75 -4.26 11.32
N GLY A 27 4.53 -4.77 11.56
CA GLY A 27 3.37 -3.98 11.98
C GLY A 27 2.71 -3.14 10.87
N PHE A 28 3.36 -2.95 9.72
CA PHE A 28 2.81 -2.25 8.56
C PHE A 28 3.39 -2.78 7.23
N GLY A 29 2.81 -2.35 6.10
CA GLY A 29 3.45 -2.50 4.79
C GLY A 29 3.37 -3.87 4.11
N GLY A 30 2.66 -4.86 4.68
CA GLY A 30 2.53 -6.20 4.07
C GLY A 30 2.09 -6.19 2.61
N ALA A 31 1.13 -5.34 2.23
CA ALA A 31 0.71 -5.20 0.83
C ALA A 31 1.68 -4.37 -0.02
N ALA A 32 2.30 -3.34 0.57
CA ALA A 32 3.27 -2.49 -0.11
C ALA A 32 4.54 -3.27 -0.53
N LEU A 33 4.92 -4.27 0.26
CA LEU A 33 6.04 -5.16 -0.02
C LEU A 33 5.63 -6.37 -0.88
N ALA A 34 4.37 -6.80 -0.83
CA ALA A 34 3.86 -7.88 -1.67
C ALA A 34 3.68 -7.44 -3.12
N LEU A 35 3.22 -6.21 -3.36
CA LEU A 35 2.91 -5.72 -4.71
C LEU A 35 4.11 -5.78 -5.69
N PRO A 36 5.35 -5.37 -5.37
CA PRO A 36 6.49 -5.57 -6.27
C PRO A 36 6.82 -7.06 -6.50
N MET A 37 6.65 -7.94 -5.50
CA MET A 37 6.83 -9.39 -5.71
C MET A 37 5.76 -9.99 -6.63
N LEU A 38 4.54 -9.49 -6.56
CA LEU A 38 3.45 -9.92 -7.45
C LEU A 38 3.69 -9.44 -8.89
N LEU A 39 4.26 -8.25 -9.07
CA LEU A 39 4.62 -7.75 -10.40
C LEU A 39 5.76 -8.51 -11.06
N LEU A 40 6.64 -9.17 -10.29
CA LEU A 40 7.64 -10.09 -10.86
C LEU A 40 7.00 -11.34 -11.47
N LEU A 41 5.79 -11.69 -11.02
CA LEU A 41 5.05 -12.85 -11.51
C LEU A 41 4.17 -12.50 -12.71
N VAL A 42 3.58 -11.30 -12.67
CA VAL A 42 2.67 -10.77 -13.69
C VAL A 42 2.99 -9.30 -13.91
N ASP A 43 3.52 -8.97 -15.09
CA ASP A 43 3.94 -7.61 -15.46
C ASP A 43 2.79 -6.61 -15.68
N ASN A 44 1.58 -6.93 -15.20
CA ASN A 44 0.42 -6.05 -15.30
C ASN A 44 -0.23 -5.82 -13.92
N PRO A 45 -0.10 -4.60 -13.36
CA PRO A 45 -0.65 -4.30 -12.04
C PRO A 45 -2.18 -4.33 -11.98
N LEU A 46 -2.87 -4.10 -13.11
CA LEU A 46 -4.34 -4.17 -13.16
C LEU A 46 -4.84 -5.60 -12.89
N THR A 47 -4.08 -6.60 -13.31
CA THR A 47 -4.34 -8.02 -13.10
C THR A 47 -4.17 -8.40 -11.62
N VAL A 48 -3.18 -7.81 -10.96
CA VAL A 48 -2.84 -8.07 -9.55
C VAL A 48 -3.76 -7.31 -8.59
N MET A 49 -4.32 -6.18 -9.03
CA MET A 49 -5.08 -5.27 -8.18
C MET A 49 -6.26 -5.91 -7.41
N PRO A 50 -7.13 -6.72 -8.05
CA PRO A 50 -8.24 -7.37 -7.33
C PRO A 50 -7.75 -8.33 -6.24
N ILE A 51 -6.66 -9.05 -6.49
CA ILE A 51 -6.06 -9.99 -5.53
C ILE A 51 -5.54 -9.23 -4.30
N LEU A 52 -4.83 -8.12 -4.55
CA LEU A 52 -4.34 -7.26 -3.48
C LEU A 52 -5.46 -6.56 -2.71
N ALA A 53 -6.53 -6.14 -3.39
CA ALA A 53 -7.69 -5.55 -2.74
C ALA A 53 -8.35 -6.54 -1.76
N VAL A 54 -8.54 -7.80 -2.18
CA VAL A 54 -9.05 -8.87 -1.32
C VAL A 54 -8.11 -9.12 -0.15
N GLN A 55 -6.80 -9.20 -0.40
CA GLN A 55 -5.80 -9.39 0.65
C GLN A 55 -5.79 -8.26 1.68
N LEU A 56 -5.86 -7.01 1.23
CA LEU A 56 -5.98 -5.85 2.09
C LEU A 56 -7.27 -5.88 2.91
N LEU A 57 -8.40 -6.24 2.29
CA LEU A 57 -9.67 -6.35 2.98
C LEU A 57 -9.61 -7.43 4.07
N VAL A 58 -9.10 -8.62 3.76
CA VAL A 58 -8.97 -9.72 4.73
C VAL A 58 -8.10 -9.30 5.90
N PHE A 59 -6.88 -8.81 5.66
CA PHE A 59 -5.98 -8.46 6.76
C PHE A 59 -6.45 -7.23 7.55
N SER A 60 -7.12 -6.28 6.90
CA SER A 60 -7.69 -5.11 7.59
C SER A 60 -8.89 -5.50 8.44
N ALA A 61 -9.79 -6.36 7.93
CA ALA A 61 -10.90 -6.90 8.70
C ALA A 61 -10.39 -7.69 9.91
N VAL A 62 -9.42 -8.59 9.74
CA VAL A 62 -8.81 -9.34 10.85
C VAL A 62 -8.18 -8.40 11.87
N SER A 63 -7.47 -7.34 11.43
CA SER A 63 -6.87 -6.37 12.34
C SER A 63 -7.90 -5.60 13.16
N VAL A 64 -9.00 -5.19 12.53
CA VAL A 64 -10.09 -4.48 13.22
C VAL A 64 -10.78 -5.42 14.21
N VAL A 65 -11.15 -6.63 13.80
CA VAL A 65 -11.84 -7.62 14.65
C VAL A 65 -11.00 -8.02 15.86
N THR A 66 -9.68 -8.17 15.70
CA THR A 66 -8.77 -8.56 16.81
C THR A 66 -8.45 -7.41 17.77
N ARG A 67 -8.77 -6.17 17.43
CA ARG A 67 -8.42 -4.96 18.20
C ARG A 67 -9.56 -3.94 18.25
N LEU A 68 -10.81 -4.40 18.31
CA LEU A 68 -12.01 -3.54 18.26
C LEU A 68 -11.99 -2.43 19.32
N ASP A 69 -11.52 -2.75 20.53
CA ASP A 69 -11.48 -1.82 21.67
C ASP A 69 -10.42 -0.70 21.51
N GLN A 70 -9.52 -0.83 20.55
CA GLN A 70 -8.46 0.16 20.26
C GLN A 70 -8.78 1.00 19.02
N VAL A 71 -9.96 0.84 18.43
CA VAL A 71 -10.36 1.58 17.23
C VAL A 71 -11.05 2.89 17.62
N ASP A 72 -10.39 4.01 17.31
CA ASP A 72 -10.98 5.35 17.45
C ASP A 72 -11.97 5.65 16.32
N TRP A 73 -13.19 5.13 16.45
CA TRP A 73 -14.27 5.33 15.47
C TRP A 73 -14.54 6.79 15.09
N PRO A 74 -14.62 7.76 16.02
CA PRO A 74 -14.90 9.16 15.66
C PRO A 74 -13.80 9.74 14.78
N TYR A 75 -12.56 9.34 15.04
CA TYR A 75 -11.39 9.77 14.30
C TYR A 75 -11.34 9.14 12.91
N LEU A 76 -11.64 7.84 12.80
CA LEU A 76 -11.76 7.12 11.53
C LEU A 76 -12.76 7.83 10.60
N LEU A 77 -13.98 8.09 11.08
CA LEU A 77 -15.02 8.76 10.29
C LEU A 77 -14.63 10.19 9.89
N ARG A 78 -13.89 10.91 10.74
CA ARG A 78 -13.42 12.27 10.42
C ARG A 78 -12.29 12.29 9.39
N SER A 79 -11.45 11.25 9.35
CA SER A 79 -10.35 11.11 8.40
C SER A 79 -10.79 10.61 7.02
N LEU A 80 -11.89 9.86 6.95
CA LEU A 80 -12.49 9.33 5.72
C LEU A 80 -12.68 10.38 4.60
N PRO A 81 -13.34 11.53 4.83
CA PRO A 81 -13.53 12.55 3.77
C PRO A 81 -12.23 13.21 3.32
N LEU A 82 -11.16 13.17 4.14
CA LEU A 82 -9.85 13.66 3.74
C LEU A 82 -9.13 12.63 2.84
N LEU A 83 -9.22 11.34 3.15
CA LEU A 83 -8.54 10.24 2.43
C LEU A 83 -9.24 9.84 1.12
N LEU A 84 -10.58 9.76 1.14
CA LEU A 84 -11.39 9.33 0.01
C LEU A 84 -11.06 10.03 -1.32
N PRO A 85 -11.01 11.38 -1.41
CA PRO A 85 -10.77 12.06 -2.68
C PRO A 85 -9.40 11.70 -3.27
N PHE A 86 -8.36 11.57 -2.43
CA PHE A 86 -7.03 11.17 -2.91
C PHE A 86 -6.98 9.70 -3.36
N THR A 87 -7.67 8.81 -2.65
CA THR A 87 -7.75 7.40 -3.06
C THR A 87 -8.52 7.21 -4.36
N ILE A 88 -9.65 7.92 -4.54
CA ILE A 88 -10.42 7.89 -5.79
C ILE A 88 -9.59 8.48 -6.93
N ALA A 89 -8.93 9.62 -6.71
CA ALA A 89 -8.05 10.21 -7.71
C ALA A 89 -6.91 9.26 -8.11
N GLY A 90 -6.35 8.51 -7.16
CA GLY A 90 -5.34 7.50 -7.45
C GLY A 90 -5.89 6.29 -8.21
N VAL A 91 -7.08 5.79 -7.86
CA VAL A 91 -7.73 4.69 -8.60
C VAL A 91 -8.03 5.13 -10.04
N LEU A 92 -8.52 6.34 -10.24
CA LEU A 92 -8.71 6.93 -11.57
C LEU A 92 -7.38 7.04 -12.33
N GLY A 93 -6.30 7.45 -11.64
CA GLY A 93 -4.95 7.46 -12.21
C GLY A 93 -4.54 6.08 -12.69
N LEU A 94 -4.73 5.04 -11.87
CA LEU A 94 -4.40 3.67 -12.25
C LEU A 94 -5.22 3.16 -13.44
N LEU A 95 -6.51 3.47 -13.52
CA LEU A 95 -7.36 3.03 -14.64
C LEU A 95 -7.02 3.72 -15.97
N ASN A 96 -6.42 4.92 -15.92
CA ASN A 96 -6.07 5.69 -17.12
C ASN A 96 -4.61 5.56 -17.54
N LEU A 97 -3.73 5.02 -16.68
CA LEU A 97 -2.30 4.91 -16.95
C LEU A 97 -1.95 3.56 -17.61
N PRO A 98 -0.98 3.54 -18.55
CA PRO A 98 -0.42 2.30 -19.08
C PRO A 98 0.22 1.44 -17.98
N GLY A 99 0.00 0.12 -18.03
CA GLY A 99 0.55 -0.83 -17.05
C GLY A 99 2.07 -0.75 -16.87
N SER A 100 2.82 -0.44 -17.94
CA SER A 100 4.27 -0.26 -17.89
C SER A 100 4.70 0.91 -17.00
N ILE A 101 4.01 2.06 -17.09
CA ILE A 101 4.27 3.23 -16.24
C ILE A 101 4.01 2.89 -14.78
N LEU A 102 2.93 2.15 -14.54
CA LEU A 102 2.53 1.81 -13.18
C LEU A 102 3.50 0.82 -12.53
N SER A 103 3.99 -0.18 -13.27
CA SER A 103 5.07 -1.05 -12.81
C SER A 103 6.37 -0.27 -12.52
N ILE A 104 6.74 0.69 -13.37
CA ILE A 104 7.90 1.56 -13.12
C ILE A 104 7.72 2.37 -11.82
N MET A 105 6.54 2.98 -11.61
CA MET A 105 6.26 3.72 -10.37
C MET A 105 6.38 2.82 -9.14
N VAL A 106 5.79 1.63 -9.19
CA VAL A 106 5.87 0.64 -8.12
C VAL A 106 7.32 0.31 -7.78
N TYR A 107 8.11 -0.11 -8.77
CA TYR A 107 9.51 -0.50 -8.54
C TYR A 107 10.35 0.70 -8.06
N ALA A 108 10.12 1.90 -8.58
CA ALA A 108 10.82 3.11 -8.15
C ALA A 108 10.52 3.47 -6.68
N ILE A 109 9.25 3.39 -6.26
CA ILE A 109 8.85 3.66 -4.87
C ILE A 109 9.43 2.58 -3.94
N SER A 110 9.34 1.30 -4.31
CA SER A 110 9.92 0.20 -3.53
C SER A 110 11.43 0.32 -3.41
N ALA A 111 12.13 0.69 -4.48
CA ALA A 111 13.58 0.92 -4.47
C ALA A 111 13.96 2.10 -3.56
N THR A 112 13.22 3.21 -3.65
CA THR A 112 13.43 4.37 -2.77
C THR A 112 13.25 4.00 -1.30
N TYR A 113 12.22 3.20 -0.99
CA TYR A 113 11.98 2.72 0.36
C TYR A 113 13.10 1.81 0.86
N ALA A 114 13.55 0.86 0.04
CA ALA A 114 14.66 -0.03 0.37
C ALA A 114 15.97 0.75 0.61
N ILE A 115 16.27 1.74 -0.24
CA ILE A 115 17.45 2.61 -0.08
C ILE A 115 17.34 3.43 1.20
N SER A 116 16.17 4.02 1.49
CA SER A 116 15.94 4.77 2.72
C SER A 116 16.15 3.91 3.97
N TYR A 117 15.67 2.66 3.92
CA TYR A 117 15.83 1.69 4.99
C TYR A 117 17.30 1.30 5.21
N LEU A 118 18.03 0.96 4.13
CA LEU A 118 19.45 0.63 4.20
C LEU A 118 20.31 1.81 4.70
N SER A 119 19.92 3.03 4.35
CA SER A 119 20.67 4.24 4.71
C SER A 119 20.37 4.73 6.12
N GLY A 120 19.43 4.10 6.84
CA GLY A 120 19.02 4.52 8.18
C GLY A 120 18.37 5.91 8.23
N PHE A 121 17.93 6.45 7.08
CA PHE A 121 17.22 7.73 7.02
C PHE A 121 15.79 7.52 7.49
N GLU A 122 15.52 7.89 8.74
CA GLU A 122 14.16 8.11 9.21
C GLU A 122 13.63 9.39 8.55
N PHE A 123 12.51 9.31 7.81
CA PHE A 123 11.81 10.49 7.27
C PHE A 123 11.25 11.35 8.40
N LYS A 124 12.10 12.09 9.13
CA LYS A 124 11.69 13.14 10.07
C LYS A 124 11.43 14.42 9.29
N SER A 125 10.23 14.53 8.74
CA SER A 125 9.75 15.78 8.16
C SER A 125 9.62 16.85 9.25
N LYS A 126 10.43 17.90 9.18
CA LYS A 126 10.36 19.06 10.09
C LYS A 126 9.31 20.11 9.66
N SER A 127 8.70 19.98 8.48
CA SER A 127 7.87 21.01 7.83
C SER A 127 6.43 20.57 7.59
N GLN A 128 5.47 21.41 7.98
CA GLN A 128 4.02 21.19 7.80
C GLN A 128 3.61 21.10 6.31
N LEU A 129 4.44 21.66 5.41
CA LEU A 129 4.28 21.59 3.95
C LEU A 129 4.76 20.25 3.40
N ALA A 130 5.87 19.73 3.94
CA ALA A 130 6.37 18.41 3.58
C ALA A 130 5.39 17.31 4.05
N ASP A 131 4.76 17.46 5.21
CA ASP A 131 3.73 16.52 5.68
C ASP A 131 2.48 16.52 4.77
N ARG A 132 2.05 17.70 4.30
CA ARG A 132 0.94 17.81 3.34
C ARG A 132 1.29 17.23 1.97
N CYS A 133 2.51 17.46 1.48
CA CYS A 133 2.98 16.85 0.24
C CYS A 133 3.13 15.33 0.35
N LEU A 134 3.65 14.82 1.45
CA LEU A 134 3.79 13.39 1.71
C LEU A 134 2.42 12.71 1.87
N LEU A 135 1.45 13.36 2.52
CA LEU A 135 0.07 12.86 2.59
C LEU A 135 -0.62 12.88 1.22
N ALA A 136 -0.43 13.93 0.41
CA ALA A 136 -1.01 14.01 -0.93
C ALA A 136 -0.41 12.96 -1.87
N LEU A 137 0.93 12.82 -1.87
CA LEU A 137 1.63 11.78 -2.61
C LEU A 137 1.29 10.38 -2.08
N GLY A 138 1.08 10.24 -0.77
CA GLY A 138 0.76 8.98 -0.12
C GLY A 138 -0.66 8.53 -0.42
N GLY A 139 -1.62 9.46 -0.40
CA GLY A 139 -2.99 9.22 -0.83
C GLY A 139 -3.06 8.87 -2.32
N TYR A 140 -2.33 9.59 -3.17
CA TYR A 140 -2.24 9.28 -4.60
C TYR A 140 -1.60 7.91 -4.84
N ALA A 141 -0.45 7.62 -4.24
CA ALA A 141 0.26 6.33 -4.36
C ALA A 141 -0.52 5.17 -3.71
N SER A 142 -1.31 5.43 -2.68
CA SER A 142 -2.24 4.47 -2.09
C SER A 142 -3.34 4.11 -3.10
N GLY A 143 -3.91 5.11 -3.78
CA GLY A 143 -4.92 4.87 -4.80
C GLY A 143 -4.37 4.28 -6.11
N THR A 144 -3.20 4.71 -6.58
CA THR A 144 -2.62 4.25 -7.85
C THR A 144 -1.89 2.92 -7.75
N SER A 145 -1.38 2.53 -6.58
CA SER A 145 -0.49 1.37 -6.49
C SER A 145 -0.54 0.66 -5.16
N LEU A 146 -1.49 0.97 -4.26
CA LEU A 146 -1.63 0.35 -2.94
C LEU A 146 -0.36 0.43 -2.04
N ILE A 147 0.67 1.19 -2.44
CA ILE A 147 1.95 1.34 -1.74
C ILE A 147 1.98 2.60 -0.86
N GLY A 148 0.90 3.38 -0.78
CA GLY A 148 0.88 4.62 0.02
C GLY A 148 1.02 4.45 1.54
N ALA A 149 0.84 3.23 2.07
CA ALA A 149 0.81 2.97 3.51
C ALA A 149 2.07 3.40 4.29
N PRO A 150 3.31 3.13 3.83
CA PRO A 150 4.52 3.60 4.51
C PRO A 150 4.67 5.13 4.48
N LEU A 151 4.21 5.78 3.39
CA LEU A 151 4.27 7.24 3.26
C LEU A 151 3.26 7.93 4.18
N ILE A 152 2.07 7.35 4.33
CA ILE A 152 1.04 7.82 5.27
C ILE A 152 1.48 7.56 6.73
N ALA A 153 2.06 6.39 7.01
CA ALA A 153 2.57 6.05 8.34
C ALA A 153 3.71 6.98 8.79
N ALA A 154 4.61 7.37 7.88
CA ALA A 154 5.68 8.32 8.17
C ALA A 154 5.17 9.69 8.67
N VAL A 155 3.98 10.12 8.22
CA VAL A 155 3.36 11.37 8.69
C VAL A 155 2.55 11.17 9.98
N TYR A 156 1.84 10.05 10.10
CA TYR A 156 1.00 9.76 11.27
C TYR A 156 1.79 9.54 12.57
N LEU A 157 2.98 8.94 12.47
CA LEU A 157 3.87 8.70 13.62
C LEU A 157 4.41 9.99 14.27
N ARG A 158 4.16 11.17 13.67
CA ARG A 158 4.49 12.48 14.26
C ARG A 158 3.39 13.04 15.17
N HIS A 159 2.14 12.57 15.00
CA HIS A 159 0.98 13.06 15.75
C HIS A 159 0.57 12.15 16.92
N LEU A 160 1.40 11.14 17.24
CA LEU A 160 1.33 10.34 18.46
C LEU A 160 2.43 10.75 19.44
#